data_AF-A0A090G781-F1
#
_entry.id   AF-A0A090G781-F1
#
_cell.length_a   1.000
_cell.length_b   1.000
_cell.length_c   1.000
_cell.angle_alpha   90.00
_cell.angle_beta   90.00
_cell.angle_gamma   90.00
#
_symmetry.space_group_name_H-M   'P 1'
#
loop_
_entity.id
_entity.type
_entity.pdbx_description
1 polymer ?
#
loop_
_entity_poly.entity_id
_entity_poly.type
_entity_poly.pdbx_seq_one_letter_code
_entity_poly.pdbx_strand_id
1 'polypeptide(L)'
;MATVKFTAMKDGDKEDYEFLTAHEIDYAARTGDRLLDALVQLDEGLSGYKITRLGHSLQAATRAWKDGADTDWIVSALLHDIGDIYAPYNHDEYAATILKPFVREQCTWVVEKHGDFQRLYYAHHLGGNRHARDRFAGHLYFDDCDQFCERWDQSSFDPDYETLPVAFFRPFVLEVFARKAYDPAVIRAGERVALTNPDIAKTRTGA
;
A
#
# COMPACT_ATOMS: atom_id res chain seq x y z
N MET A 1 -20.19 24.87 16.60
CA MET A 1 -20.39 23.55 15.97
C MET A 1 -21.39 22.78 16.82
N ALA A 2 -22.29 22.01 16.19
CA ALA A 2 -23.14 21.08 16.93
C ALA A 2 -22.29 19.97 17.53
N THR A 3 -22.69 19.45 18.70
CA THR A 3 -21.99 18.38 19.42
C THR A 3 -23.00 17.37 19.95
N VAL A 4 -22.53 16.16 20.23
CA VAL A 4 -23.30 15.16 20.99
C VAL A 4 -23.58 15.65 22.42
N LYS A 5 -24.58 15.04 23.07
CA LYS A 5 -24.98 15.35 24.45
C LYS A 5 -24.08 14.69 25.51
N PHE A 6 -23.43 13.58 25.17
CA PHE A 6 -22.66 12.78 26.13
C PHE A 6 -21.22 13.27 26.35
N THR A 7 -20.67 12.98 27.53
CA THR A 7 -19.23 13.15 27.85
C THR A 7 -18.48 11.81 27.96
N ALA A 8 -19.21 10.70 28.05
CA ALA A 8 -18.68 9.34 27.92
C ALA A 8 -19.60 8.52 26.99
N MET A 9 -19.03 7.72 26.08
CA MET A 9 -19.77 6.99 25.03
C MET A 9 -20.97 6.19 25.58
N LYS A 10 -20.80 5.55 26.74
CA LYS A 10 -21.87 4.75 27.38
C LYS A 10 -23.15 5.55 27.72
N ASP A 11 -23.06 6.87 27.77
CA ASP A 11 -24.16 7.78 28.12
C ASP A 11 -24.83 8.41 26.88
N GLY A 12 -24.39 8.05 25.67
CA GLY A 12 -24.95 8.53 24.41
C GLY A 12 -26.25 7.83 24.01
N ASP A 13 -27.07 8.52 23.22
CA ASP A 13 -28.30 7.97 22.65
C ASP A 13 -28.23 7.83 21.11
N LYS A 14 -29.32 7.32 20.53
CA LYS A 14 -29.38 7.01 19.10
C LYS A 14 -29.12 8.26 18.26
N GLU A 15 -29.71 9.39 18.61
CA GLU A 15 -29.58 10.65 17.89
C GLU A 15 -28.12 11.16 17.91
N ASP A 16 -27.42 11.01 19.04
CA ASP A 16 -25.99 11.32 19.13
C ASP A 16 -25.17 10.47 18.16
N TYR A 17 -25.45 9.17 18.09
CA TYR A 17 -24.71 8.25 17.23
C TYR A 17 -25.06 8.37 15.75
N GLU A 18 -26.32 8.64 15.38
CA GLU A 18 -26.68 8.95 13.99
C GLU A 18 -25.98 10.23 13.52
N PHE A 19 -25.90 11.25 14.38
CA PHE A 19 -25.14 12.47 14.11
C PHE A 19 -23.64 12.17 13.91
N LEU A 20 -23.01 11.40 14.79
CA LEU A 20 -21.59 11.03 14.68
C LEU A 20 -21.31 10.16 13.46
N THR A 21 -22.13 9.15 13.18
CA THR A 21 -21.95 8.24 12.04
C THR A 21 -21.89 9.00 10.71
N ALA A 22 -22.72 10.04 10.53
CA ALA A 22 -22.63 10.86 9.32
C ALA A 22 -21.28 11.58 9.17
N HIS A 23 -20.71 12.09 10.27
CA HIS A 23 -19.39 12.72 10.28
C HIS A 23 -18.26 11.70 10.09
N GLU A 24 -18.38 10.52 10.70
CA GLU A 24 -17.41 9.44 10.56
C GLU A 24 -17.35 8.92 9.13
N ILE A 25 -18.50 8.76 8.46
CA ILE A 25 -18.57 8.35 7.05
C ILE A 25 -17.89 9.41 6.16
N ASP A 26 -18.21 10.70 6.34
CA ASP A 26 -17.58 11.78 5.56
C ASP A 26 -16.06 11.83 5.79
N TYR A 27 -15.63 11.70 7.05
CA TYR A 27 -14.21 11.65 7.38
C TYR A 27 -13.53 10.44 6.75
N ALA A 28 -14.12 9.24 6.86
CA ALA A 28 -13.58 8.00 6.31
C ALA A 28 -13.47 8.05 4.77
N ALA A 29 -14.44 8.65 4.08
CA ALA A 29 -14.42 8.82 2.62
C ALA A 29 -13.22 9.62 2.11
N ARG A 30 -12.61 10.46 2.96
CA ARG A 30 -11.43 11.29 2.64
C ARG A 30 -10.10 10.63 2.99
N THR A 31 -10.09 9.34 3.33
CA THR A 31 -8.85 8.61 3.71
C THR A 31 -7.84 8.57 2.58
N GLY A 32 -8.28 8.34 1.34
CA GLY A 32 -7.39 8.33 0.17
C GLY A 32 -6.64 9.65 -0.03
N ASP A 33 -7.32 10.79 0.13
CA ASP A 33 -6.68 12.11 0.05
C ASP A 33 -5.61 12.30 1.14
N ARG A 34 -5.93 11.96 2.39
CA ARG A 34 -4.96 12.06 3.50
C ARG A 34 -3.74 11.17 3.30
N LEU A 35 -3.90 9.99 2.70
CA LEU A 35 -2.78 9.10 2.39
C LEU A 35 -1.89 9.66 1.28
N LEU A 36 -2.46 10.31 0.27
CA LEU A 36 -1.69 11.01 -0.77
C LEU A 36 -0.93 12.20 -0.19
N ASP A 37 -1.54 12.96 0.72
CA ASP A 37 -0.86 14.03 1.44
C ASP A 37 0.29 13.48 2.32
N ALA A 38 0.08 12.35 3.00
CA ALA A 38 1.11 11.68 3.80
C ALA A 38 2.26 11.13 2.95
N LEU A 39 1.97 10.59 1.75
CA LEU A 39 3.00 10.20 0.79
C LEU A 39 3.89 11.40 0.40
N VAL A 40 3.31 12.59 0.23
CA VAL A 40 4.12 13.80 -0.04
C VAL A 40 5.01 14.15 1.16
N GLN A 41 4.53 13.93 2.38
CA GLN A 41 5.34 14.15 3.60
C GLN A 41 6.49 13.14 3.77
N LEU A 42 6.42 11.94 3.18
CA LEU A 42 7.56 11.00 3.15
C LEU A 42 8.81 11.61 2.50
N ASP A 43 8.63 12.60 1.62
CA ASP A 43 9.72 13.30 0.94
C ASP A 43 10.69 14.01 1.92
N GLU A 44 10.21 14.33 3.12
CA GLU A 44 10.97 15.00 4.18
C GLU A 44 11.74 14.02 5.10
N GLY A 45 11.67 12.71 4.84
CA GLY A 45 12.19 11.63 5.67
C GLY A 45 13.66 11.19 5.44
N LEU A 46 13.99 9.99 5.94
CA LEU A 46 15.31 9.35 6.01
C LEU A 46 16.29 9.70 4.85
N SER A 47 17.43 10.30 5.17
CA SER A 47 18.50 10.64 4.22
C SER A 47 19.41 9.45 3.90
N GLY A 48 19.91 9.35 2.66
CA GLY A 48 21.01 8.43 2.30
C GLY A 48 20.84 7.71 0.97
N TYR A 49 19.61 7.62 0.46
CA TYR A 49 19.34 7.14 -0.90
C TYR A 49 19.52 8.26 -1.93
N LYS A 50 19.71 7.89 -3.20
CA LYS A 50 19.77 8.83 -4.32
C LYS A 50 18.40 9.41 -4.69
N ILE A 51 17.34 8.86 -4.16
CA ILE A 51 15.95 9.31 -4.31
C ILE A 51 15.29 9.40 -2.94
N THR A 52 14.18 10.13 -2.86
CA THR A 52 13.38 10.24 -1.64
C THR A 52 12.47 9.04 -1.45
N ARG A 53 11.87 8.90 -0.26
CA ARG A 53 10.88 7.83 0.02
C ARG A 53 9.62 7.97 -0.83
N LEU A 54 9.18 9.20 -1.09
CA LEU A 54 8.14 9.48 -2.08
C LEU A 54 8.59 9.00 -3.47
N GLY A 55 9.82 9.33 -3.88
CA GLY A 55 10.40 8.87 -5.14
C GLY A 55 10.38 7.35 -5.29
N HIS A 56 10.77 6.62 -4.24
CA HIS A 56 10.72 5.17 -4.20
C HIS A 56 9.29 4.63 -4.40
N SER A 57 8.33 5.16 -3.63
CA SER A 57 6.91 4.77 -3.72
C SER A 57 6.33 5.00 -5.13
N LEU A 58 6.66 6.15 -5.73
CA LEU A 58 6.23 6.48 -7.09
C LEU A 58 6.90 5.60 -8.15
N GLN A 59 8.18 5.25 -7.97
CA GLN A 59 8.88 4.32 -8.86
C GLN A 59 8.27 2.92 -8.81
N ALA A 60 7.99 2.40 -7.62
CA ALA A 60 7.36 1.09 -7.45
C ALA A 60 5.99 1.04 -8.12
N ALA A 61 5.15 2.05 -7.89
CA ALA A 61 3.84 2.17 -8.54
C ALA A 61 3.95 2.36 -10.07
N THR A 62 4.95 3.11 -10.55
CA THR A 62 5.21 3.29 -11.98
C THR A 62 5.59 1.97 -12.64
N ARG A 63 6.45 1.17 -12.00
CA ARG A 63 6.82 -0.16 -12.49
C ARG A 63 5.63 -1.10 -12.53
N ALA A 64 4.82 -1.14 -11.47
CA ALA A 64 3.58 -1.92 -11.45
C ALA A 64 2.61 -1.50 -12.57
N TRP A 65 2.43 -0.19 -12.76
CA TRP A 65 1.60 0.32 -13.84
C TRP A 65 2.15 -0.08 -15.22
N LYS A 66 3.44 0.12 -15.49
CA LYS A 66 4.10 -0.28 -16.75
C LYS A 66 4.03 -1.80 -17.00
N ASP A 67 4.02 -2.60 -15.94
CA ASP A 67 3.84 -4.06 -15.98
C ASP A 67 2.39 -4.51 -16.27
N GLY A 68 1.46 -3.58 -16.44
CA GLY A 68 0.06 -3.90 -16.70
C GLY A 68 -0.70 -4.36 -15.46
N ALA A 69 -0.16 -4.12 -14.26
CA ALA A 69 -0.82 -4.47 -13.01
C ALA A 69 -2.20 -3.78 -12.89
N ASP A 70 -3.09 -4.40 -12.13
CA ASP A 70 -4.40 -3.86 -11.84
C ASP A 70 -4.37 -2.85 -10.68
N THR A 71 -5.51 -2.23 -10.40
CA THR A 71 -5.62 -1.14 -9.43
C THR A 71 -5.13 -1.53 -8.03
N ASP A 72 -5.46 -2.72 -7.53
CA ASP A 72 -5.04 -3.15 -6.18
C ASP A 72 -3.52 -3.27 -6.10
N TRP A 73 -2.87 -3.84 -7.12
CA TRP A 73 -1.43 -3.93 -7.17
C TRP A 73 -0.76 -2.57 -7.30
N ILE A 74 -1.29 -1.67 -8.13
CA ILE A 74 -0.77 -0.30 -8.29
C ILE A 74 -0.82 0.45 -6.96
N VAL A 75 -1.96 0.42 -6.25
CA VAL A 75 -2.12 1.12 -4.97
C VAL A 75 -1.30 0.45 -3.87
N SER A 76 -1.19 -0.89 -3.87
CA SER A 76 -0.35 -1.60 -2.91
C SER A 76 1.13 -1.28 -3.12
N ALA A 77 1.62 -1.24 -4.36
CA ALA A 77 2.98 -0.81 -4.66
C ALA A 77 3.24 0.66 -4.26
N LEU A 78 2.26 1.55 -4.47
CA LEU A 78 2.38 2.94 -4.07
C LEU A 78 2.45 3.13 -2.55
N LEU A 79 1.72 2.31 -1.78
CA LEU A 79 1.54 2.51 -0.33
C LEU A 79 2.26 1.48 0.54
N HIS A 80 3.03 0.54 -0.03
CA HIS A 80 3.65 -0.54 0.75
C HIS A 80 4.56 -0.04 1.89
N ASP A 81 5.21 1.11 1.68
CA ASP A 81 6.13 1.75 2.62
C ASP A 81 5.52 2.92 3.41
N ILE A 82 4.21 3.19 3.30
CA ILE A 82 3.57 4.35 3.98
C ILE A 82 3.71 4.29 5.51
N GLY A 83 3.95 3.10 6.06
CA GLY A 83 4.21 2.88 7.47
C GLY A 83 5.53 3.47 7.98
N ASP A 84 6.49 3.80 7.11
CA ASP A 84 7.79 4.35 7.51
C ASP A 84 7.68 5.64 8.34
N ILE A 85 6.60 6.42 8.13
CA ILE A 85 6.34 7.67 8.89
C ILE A 85 6.10 7.36 10.37
N TYR A 86 5.30 6.34 10.67
CA TYR A 86 4.71 6.14 12.00
C TYR A 86 5.17 4.88 12.71
N ALA A 87 5.67 3.90 11.96
CA ALA A 87 5.95 2.55 12.44
C ALA A 87 7.18 1.93 11.74
N PRO A 88 8.37 2.59 11.73
CA PRO A 88 9.53 2.14 10.95
C PRO A 88 10.10 0.76 11.33
N TYR A 89 9.68 0.18 12.46
CA TYR A 89 10.10 -1.16 12.90
C TYR A 89 9.16 -2.29 12.46
N ASN A 90 7.98 -1.95 11.95
CA ASN A 90 6.94 -2.85 11.46
C ASN A 90 6.07 -2.12 10.41
N HIS A 91 6.74 -1.40 9.50
CA HIS A 91 6.11 -0.47 8.57
C HIS A 91 5.21 -1.20 7.57
N ASP A 92 5.63 -2.41 7.21
CA ASP A 92 4.92 -3.39 6.41
C ASP A 92 3.58 -3.81 7.03
N GLU A 93 3.57 -4.18 8.31
CA GLU A 93 2.34 -4.52 9.04
C GLU A 93 1.38 -3.32 9.13
N TYR A 94 1.93 -2.12 9.37
CA TYR A 94 1.14 -0.89 9.45
C TYR A 94 0.51 -0.54 8.09
N ALA A 95 1.31 -0.56 7.02
CA ALA A 95 0.83 -0.31 5.66
C ALA A 95 -0.25 -1.32 5.25
N ALA A 96 -0.03 -2.60 5.53
CA ALA A 96 -1.00 -3.66 5.27
C ALA A 96 -2.32 -3.42 6.02
N THR A 97 -2.25 -2.95 7.26
CA THR A 97 -3.45 -2.65 8.07
C THR A 97 -4.31 -1.56 7.44
N ILE A 98 -3.69 -0.52 6.85
CA ILE A 98 -4.40 0.55 6.12
C ILE A 98 -5.10 0.00 4.87
N LEU A 99 -4.42 -0.86 4.12
CA LEU A 99 -4.90 -1.39 2.84
C LEU A 99 -5.95 -2.49 3.00
N LYS A 100 -5.82 -3.31 4.04
CA LYS A 100 -6.61 -4.55 4.29
C LYS A 100 -8.11 -4.43 4.07
N PRO A 101 -8.80 -3.33 4.45
CA PRO A 101 -10.24 -3.25 4.23
C PRO A 101 -10.63 -3.06 2.76
N PHE A 102 -9.69 -2.67 1.89
CA PHE A 102 -10.00 -2.11 0.57
C PHE A 102 -9.35 -2.84 -0.61
N VAL A 103 -8.47 -3.81 -0.36
CA VAL A 103 -7.78 -4.58 -1.41
C VAL A 103 -7.93 -6.07 -1.16
N ARG A 104 -7.61 -6.88 -2.19
CA ARG A 104 -7.55 -8.33 -2.06
C ARG A 104 -6.59 -8.79 -0.97
N GLU A 105 -6.92 -9.93 -0.35
CA GLU A 105 -6.08 -10.60 0.65
C GLU A 105 -4.66 -10.85 0.15
N GLN A 106 -4.52 -11.25 -1.13
CA GLN A 106 -3.23 -11.40 -1.80
C GLN A 106 -2.34 -10.15 -1.65
N CYS A 107 -2.89 -8.97 -1.96
CA CYS A 107 -2.15 -7.71 -1.90
C CYS A 107 -1.85 -7.30 -0.45
N THR A 108 -2.83 -7.48 0.46
CA THR A 108 -2.60 -7.24 1.89
C THR A 108 -1.47 -8.09 2.43
N TRP A 109 -1.46 -9.40 2.12
CA TRP A 109 -0.45 -10.32 2.59
C TRP A 109 0.94 -9.99 2.03
N VAL A 110 1.02 -9.66 0.75
CA VAL A 110 2.28 -9.25 0.13
C VAL A 110 2.82 -7.99 0.79
N VAL A 111 2.00 -6.96 1.00
CA VAL A 111 2.43 -5.75 1.73
C VAL A 111 2.82 -6.08 3.16
N GLU A 112 2.09 -6.94 3.86
CA GLU A 112 2.41 -7.29 5.25
C GLU A 112 3.76 -8.03 5.38
N LYS A 113 4.17 -8.78 4.34
CA LYS A 113 5.37 -9.64 4.38
C LYS A 113 6.54 -9.12 3.57
N HIS A 114 6.36 -8.06 2.78
CA HIS A 114 7.43 -7.56 1.89
C HIS A 114 8.70 -7.22 2.68
N GLY A 115 8.57 -6.74 3.93
CA GLY A 115 9.69 -6.45 4.83
C GLY A 115 10.63 -7.64 5.08
N ASP A 116 10.11 -8.86 5.12
CA ASP A 116 10.90 -10.09 5.25
C ASP A 116 11.49 -10.55 3.91
N PHE A 117 10.83 -10.25 2.78
CA PHE A 117 11.28 -10.62 1.44
C PHE A 117 12.39 -9.68 0.93
N GLN A 118 12.31 -8.37 1.20
CA GLN A 118 13.34 -7.40 0.84
C GLN A 118 14.71 -7.68 1.50
N ARG A 119 14.71 -8.40 2.65
CA ARG A 119 15.95 -8.78 3.35
C ARG A 119 16.89 -9.63 2.49
N LEU A 120 16.37 -10.28 1.44
CA LEU A 120 17.15 -10.99 0.44
C LEU A 120 18.25 -10.11 -0.16
N TYR A 121 17.98 -8.82 -0.36
CA TYR A 121 18.84 -7.91 -1.10
C TYR A 121 19.92 -7.27 -0.22
N TYR A 122 19.66 -7.02 1.07
CA TYR A 122 20.59 -6.25 1.90
C TYR A 122 21.03 -6.92 3.21
N ALA A 123 20.24 -7.82 3.80
CA ALA A 123 20.46 -8.22 5.20
C ALA A 123 21.82 -8.88 5.45
N HIS A 124 22.35 -9.63 4.47
CA HIS A 124 23.66 -10.28 4.54
C HIS A 124 24.83 -9.29 4.65
N HIS A 125 24.69 -8.05 4.17
CA HIS A 125 25.69 -7.00 4.35
C HIS A 125 25.75 -6.48 5.80
N LEU A 126 24.72 -6.77 6.61
CA LEU A 126 24.58 -6.34 8.00
C LEU A 126 24.64 -7.53 8.99
N GLY A 127 25.04 -8.72 8.53
CA GLY A 127 25.05 -9.94 9.35
C GLY A 127 23.66 -10.48 9.70
N GLY A 128 22.61 -9.97 9.06
CA GLY A 128 21.23 -10.43 9.23
C GLY A 128 20.88 -11.66 8.39
N ASN A 129 19.70 -12.23 8.66
CA ASN A 129 19.19 -13.36 7.89
C ASN A 129 18.67 -12.90 6.52
N ARG A 130 19.44 -13.20 5.46
CA ARG A 130 19.07 -12.98 4.05
C ARG A 130 17.81 -13.74 3.65
N HIS A 131 17.56 -14.90 4.24
CA HIS A 131 16.48 -15.81 3.88
C HIS A 131 15.33 -15.76 4.90
N ALA A 132 15.05 -14.58 5.47
CA ALA A 132 13.97 -14.38 6.44
C ALA A 132 12.58 -14.79 5.88
N ARG A 133 12.39 -14.65 4.56
CA ARG A 133 11.21 -15.09 3.81
C ARG A 133 10.91 -16.58 3.92
N ASP A 134 11.92 -17.44 4.13
CA ASP A 134 11.77 -18.90 4.06
C ASP A 134 10.81 -19.43 5.13
N ARG A 135 10.55 -18.65 6.19
CA ARG A 135 9.51 -18.95 7.19
C ARG A 135 8.10 -19.04 6.59
N PHE A 136 7.88 -18.46 5.41
CA PHE A 136 6.60 -18.46 4.68
C PHE A 136 6.59 -19.46 3.52
N ALA A 137 7.58 -20.34 3.41
CA ALA A 137 7.65 -21.32 2.34
C ALA A 137 6.36 -22.16 2.25
N GLY A 138 5.83 -22.30 1.03
CA GLY A 138 4.56 -23.00 0.77
C GLY A 138 3.29 -22.16 0.97
N HIS A 139 3.41 -20.89 1.39
CA HIS A 139 2.26 -19.98 1.42
C HIS A 139 1.76 -19.67 0.01
N LEU A 140 0.45 -19.55 -0.16
CA LEU A 140 -0.21 -19.34 -1.46
C LEU A 140 0.34 -18.14 -2.24
N TYR A 141 0.68 -17.07 -1.52
CA TYR A 141 1.17 -15.79 -2.06
C TYR A 141 2.69 -15.61 -1.96
N PHE A 142 3.45 -16.66 -1.63
CA PHE A 142 4.92 -16.57 -1.49
C PHE A 142 5.58 -16.04 -2.76
N ASP A 143 5.28 -16.65 -3.91
CA ASP A 143 5.86 -16.24 -5.21
C ASP A 143 5.40 -14.85 -5.63
N ASP A 144 4.20 -14.43 -5.18
CA ASP A 144 3.68 -13.09 -5.46
C ASP A 144 4.47 -12.03 -4.70
N CYS A 145 4.84 -12.30 -3.44
CA CYS A 145 5.69 -11.40 -2.66
C CYS A 145 7.13 -11.36 -3.17
N ASP A 146 7.68 -12.50 -3.60
CA ASP A 146 9.00 -12.57 -4.23
C ASP A 146 9.05 -11.71 -5.51
N GLN A 147 8.04 -11.87 -6.37
CA GLN A 147 7.94 -11.07 -7.59
C GLN A 147 7.66 -9.59 -7.33
N PHE A 148 6.82 -9.26 -6.34
CA PHE A 148 6.60 -7.87 -5.93
C PHE A 148 7.93 -7.21 -5.53
N CYS A 149 8.72 -7.89 -4.68
CA CYS A 149 9.99 -7.37 -4.22
C CYS A 149 11.01 -7.22 -5.36
N GLU A 150 11.17 -8.25 -6.19
CA GLU A 150 12.13 -8.25 -7.31
C GLU A 150 11.79 -7.19 -8.36
N ARG A 151 10.52 -7.11 -8.74
CA ARG A 151 10.08 -6.31 -9.89
C ARG A 151 9.86 -4.85 -9.53
N TRP A 152 9.35 -4.54 -8.33
CA TRP A 152 8.81 -3.22 -8.02
C TRP A 152 9.47 -2.55 -6.82
N ASP A 153 9.69 -3.24 -5.71
CA ASP A 153 10.26 -2.63 -4.49
C ASP A 153 11.78 -2.40 -4.63
N GLN A 154 12.58 -3.47 -4.63
CA GLN A 154 14.05 -3.36 -4.58
C GLN A 154 14.66 -2.61 -5.77
N SER A 155 13.96 -2.59 -6.92
CA SER A 155 14.42 -1.95 -8.15
C SER A 155 14.06 -0.46 -8.23
N SER A 156 13.35 0.09 -7.24
CA SER A 156 12.84 1.46 -7.21
C SER A 156 13.72 2.39 -6.39
N PHE A 157 15.01 2.47 -6.74
CA PHE A 157 16.00 3.36 -6.12
C PHE A 157 16.84 4.12 -7.16
N ASP A 158 16.36 4.22 -8.40
CA ASP A 158 17.12 4.70 -9.55
C ASP A 158 16.82 6.19 -9.85
N PRO A 159 17.76 7.13 -9.64
CA PRO A 159 17.52 8.56 -9.87
C PRO A 159 17.22 8.90 -11.35
N ASP A 160 17.58 8.03 -12.29
CA ASP A 160 17.40 8.26 -13.72
C ASP A 160 16.13 7.60 -14.28
N TYR A 161 15.34 6.92 -13.41
CA TYR A 161 14.13 6.23 -13.84
C TYR A 161 12.97 7.20 -14.08
N GLU A 162 12.37 7.12 -15.28
CA GLU A 162 11.18 7.88 -15.63
C GLU A 162 9.98 7.45 -14.77
N THR A 163 9.60 8.34 -13.86
CA THR A 163 8.64 8.12 -12.78
C THR A 163 7.37 8.95 -13.00
N LEU A 164 6.20 8.34 -12.86
CA LEU A 164 4.91 9.05 -12.97
C LEU A 164 4.64 9.84 -11.68
N PRO A 165 4.03 11.04 -11.77
CA PRO A 165 3.81 11.89 -10.61
C PRO A 165 2.66 11.37 -9.73
N VAL A 166 2.62 11.77 -8.46
CA VAL A 166 1.53 11.41 -7.51
C VAL A 166 0.13 11.71 -8.05
N ALA A 167 -0.02 12.81 -8.80
CA ALA A 167 -1.29 13.19 -9.43
C ALA A 167 -1.81 12.13 -10.43
N PHE A 168 -0.91 11.39 -11.08
CA PHE A 168 -1.26 10.27 -11.96
C PHE A 168 -1.91 9.12 -11.19
N PHE A 169 -1.41 8.83 -9.99
CA PHE A 169 -1.90 7.72 -9.17
C PHE A 169 -3.14 8.06 -8.33
N ARG A 170 -3.44 9.36 -8.15
CA ARG A 170 -4.58 9.83 -7.35
C ARG A 170 -5.90 9.12 -7.70
N PRO A 171 -6.32 8.97 -8.97
CA PRO A 171 -7.57 8.29 -9.29
C PRO A 171 -7.63 6.83 -8.80
N PHE A 172 -6.53 6.09 -8.86
CA PHE A 172 -6.45 4.70 -8.40
C PHE A 172 -6.62 4.60 -6.88
N VAL A 173 -5.95 5.50 -6.14
CA VAL A 173 -6.08 5.55 -4.68
C VAL A 173 -7.51 5.90 -4.28
N LEU A 174 -8.11 6.92 -4.90
CA LEU A 174 -9.49 7.29 -4.61
C LEU A 174 -10.48 6.17 -4.95
N GLU A 175 -10.25 5.43 -6.03
CA GLU A 175 -11.07 4.25 -6.38
C GLU A 175 -11.00 3.18 -5.28
N VAL A 176 -9.79 2.85 -4.79
CA VAL A 176 -9.59 1.83 -3.74
C VAL A 176 -10.28 2.24 -2.44
N PHE A 177 -10.02 3.46 -1.97
CA PHE A 177 -10.54 3.93 -0.68
C PHE A 177 -12.03 4.36 -0.73
N ALA A 178 -12.65 4.39 -1.90
CA ALA A 178 -14.10 4.54 -2.05
C ALA A 178 -14.87 3.21 -1.92
N ARG A 179 -14.17 2.06 -1.89
CA ARG A 179 -14.80 0.73 -1.77
C ARG A 179 -15.44 0.57 -0.40
N LYS A 180 -16.48 -0.28 -0.35
CA LYS A 180 -17.04 -0.73 0.93
C LYS A 180 -15.97 -1.53 1.67
N ALA A 181 -15.61 -1.08 2.87
CA ALA A 181 -14.64 -1.76 3.71
C ALA A 181 -15.04 -3.22 3.97
N TYR A 182 -14.08 -4.13 3.80
CA TYR A 182 -14.23 -5.58 3.95
C TYR A 182 -15.31 -6.21 3.06
N ASP A 183 -15.61 -5.62 1.91
CA ASP A 183 -16.48 -6.26 0.91
C ASP A 183 -15.87 -7.60 0.45
N PRO A 184 -16.55 -8.75 0.63
CA PRO A 184 -16.04 -10.05 0.20
C PRO A 184 -15.65 -10.11 -1.28
N ALA A 185 -16.33 -9.35 -2.14
CA ALA A 185 -16.03 -9.27 -3.56
C ALA A 185 -14.71 -8.53 -3.86
N VAL A 186 -14.23 -7.72 -2.91
CA VAL A 186 -12.92 -7.06 -2.96
C VAL A 186 -11.87 -7.92 -2.27
N ILE A 187 -12.13 -8.43 -1.06
CA ILE A 187 -11.15 -9.18 -0.27
C ILE A 187 -10.73 -10.48 -0.97
N ARG A 188 -11.66 -11.19 -1.62
CA ARG A 188 -11.36 -12.37 -2.46
C ARG A 188 -10.35 -13.33 -1.81
N ALA A 189 -10.65 -13.74 -0.57
CA ALA A 189 -9.74 -14.56 0.23
C ALA A 189 -9.42 -15.88 -0.48
N GLY A 190 -8.13 -16.26 -0.48
CA GLY A 190 -7.61 -17.45 -1.17
C GLY A 190 -7.51 -17.33 -2.69
N GLU A 191 -7.80 -16.17 -3.29
CA GLU A 191 -7.68 -15.96 -4.73
C GLU A 191 -6.36 -15.29 -5.11
N ARG A 192 -5.84 -15.65 -6.29
CA ARG A 192 -4.65 -15.04 -6.88
C ARG A 192 -4.97 -14.37 -8.20
N VAL A 193 -4.48 -13.14 -8.35
CA VAL A 193 -4.44 -12.41 -9.62
C VAL A 193 -2.97 -12.21 -10.00
N ALA A 194 -2.66 -12.35 -11.29
CA ALA A 194 -1.30 -12.14 -11.78
C ALA A 194 -0.83 -10.70 -11.49
N LEU A 195 0.43 -10.53 -11.06
CA LEU A 195 1.02 -9.22 -10.81
C LEU A 195 1.16 -8.40 -12.09
N THR A 196 1.42 -9.08 -13.21
CA THR A 196 1.66 -8.44 -14.51
C THR A 196 0.63 -8.89 -15.53
N ASN A 197 0.35 -8.01 -16.49
CA ASN A 197 -0.46 -8.31 -17.64
C ASN A 197 0.26 -7.77 -18.89
N PRO A 198 0.91 -8.65 -19.67
CA PRO A 198 1.67 -8.24 -20.84
C PRO A 198 0.83 -7.47 -21.86
N ASP A 199 -0.44 -7.82 -22.06
CA ASP A 199 -1.28 -7.14 -23.04
C ASP A 199 -1.61 -5.72 -22.60
N ILE A 200 -1.91 -5.51 -21.31
CA ILE A 200 -2.07 -4.16 -20.75
C ILE A 200 -0.74 -3.40 -20.75
N ALA A 201 0.37 -4.06 -20.41
CA ALA A 201 1.70 -3.45 -20.40
C ALA A 201 2.07 -2.86 -21.76
N LYS A 202 1.80 -3.58 -22.86
CA LYS A 202 1.98 -3.09 -24.24
C LYS A 202 1.18 -1.83 -24.51
N THR A 203 -0.08 -1.77 -24.05
CA THR A 203 -0.91 -0.57 -24.25
C THR A 203 -0.43 0.65 -23.45
N ARG A 204 0.26 0.42 -22.32
CA ARG A 204 0.75 1.48 -21.42
C ARG A 204 2.14 1.99 -21.80
N THR A 205 2.99 1.13 -22.36
CA THR A 205 4.39 1.44 -22.67
C THR A 205 4.68 1.55 -24.17
N GLY A 206 3.78 1.08 -25.03
CA GLY A 206 3.97 1.04 -26.48
C GLY A 206 5.01 0.03 -26.96
N ALA A 207 5.55 -0.80 -26.05
CA ALA A 207 6.45 -1.92 -26.35
C ALA A 207 5.67 -3.19 -26.73
#